data_AF-A0A7W7LP61-F1
#
_entry.id   AF-A0A7W7LP61-F1
#
_cell.length_a   1.000
_cell.length_b   1.000
_cell.length_c   1.000
_cell.angle_alpha   90.00
_cell.angle_beta   90.00
_cell.angle_gamma   90.00
#
_symmetry.space_group_name_H-M   'P 1'
#
loop_
_entity.id
_entity.type
_entity.pdbx_description
1 polymer ?
#
loop_
_entity_poly.entity_id
_entity_poly.type
_entity_poly.pdbx_seq_one_letter_code
_entity_poly.pdbx_strand_id
1 'polypeptide(L)' 'MVWTPQQSGVFLDAAQDDRLYALFHLVAFRGLRRGEAVGQDWSNVDLKAGLITPAKEIVVDGWDPYEADPKTDGSASTIA' A
#
# COMPACT_ATOMS: atom_id res chain seq x y z
N MET A 1 4.25 12.63 -14.58
CA MET A 1 5.01 11.58 -15.27
C MET A 1 4.63 10.25 -14.62
N VAL A 2 4.25 9.23 -15.39
CA VAL A 2 3.81 7.92 -14.88
C VAL A 2 4.74 6.87 -15.46
N TRP A 3 5.11 5.85 -14.67
CA TRP A 3 5.97 4.76 -15.13
C TRP A 3 5.26 3.88 -16.16
N THR A 4 6.00 3.42 -17.16
CA THR A 4 5.52 2.34 -18.04
C THR A 4 5.58 1.00 -17.31
N PRO A 5 4.85 -0.04 -17.76
CA PRO A 5 4.97 -1.38 -17.21
C PRO A 5 6.41 -1.91 -17.20
N GLN A 6 7.21 -1.59 -18.23
CA GLN A 6 8.62 -1.97 -18.31
C GLN A 6 9.46 -1.28 -17.22
N GLN A 7 9.21 0.00 -16.96
CA GLN A 7 9.90 0.74 -15.89
C GLN A 7 9.55 0.18 -14.50
N SER A 8 8.27 -0.16 -14.27
CA SER A 8 7.84 -0.84 -13.04
C SER A 8 8.50 -2.20 -12.87
N GLY A 9 8.62 -2.98 -13.96
CA GLY A 9 9.32 -4.27 -13.95
C GLY A 9 10.79 -4.13 -13.54
N VAL A 10 11.53 -3.20 -14.19
CA VAL A 10 12.94 -2.94 -13.85
C VAL A 10 13.13 -2.58 -12.38
N PHE A 11 12.20 -1.79 -11.80
CA PHE A 11 12.26 -1.45 -10.38
C PHE A 11 12.01 -2.67 -9.48
N LEU A 12 11.00 -3.49 -9.80
CA LEU A 12 10.69 -4.68 -9.01
C LEU A 12 11.80 -5.73 -9.10
N ASP A 13 12.41 -5.91 -10.27
CA ASP A 13 13.58 -6.79 -10.45
C ASP A 13 14.76 -6.33 -9.57
N ALA A 14 15.02 -5.02 -9.52
CA ALA A 14 16.08 -4.46 -8.69
C ALA A 14 15.77 -4.55 -7.18
N ALA A 15 14.49 -4.54 -6.80
CA ALA A 15 14.04 -4.60 -5.41
C ALA A 15 13.83 -6.03 -4.90
N GLN A 16 14.05 -7.07 -5.71
CA GLN A 16 13.69 -8.46 -5.40
C GLN A 16 14.23 -8.94 -4.03
N ASP A 17 15.45 -8.55 -3.68
CA ASP A 17 16.11 -8.93 -2.43
C ASP A 17 15.95 -7.88 -1.31
N ASP A 18 15.24 -6.78 -1.57
CA ASP A 18 14.96 -5.75 -0.57
C ASP A 18 13.88 -6.21 0.41
N ARG A 19 14.04 -5.91 1.70
CA ARG A 19 13.07 -6.24 2.75
C ARG A 19 11.66 -5.69 2.48
N LEU A 20 11.53 -4.64 1.67
CA LEU A 20 10.27 -3.99 1.31
C LEU A 20 9.69 -4.47 -0.01
N TYR A 21 10.28 -5.48 -0.67
CA TYR A 21 9.81 -6.00 -1.96
C TYR A 21 8.30 -6.28 -1.97
N ALA A 22 7.78 -6.97 -0.94
CA ALA A 22 6.36 -7.28 -0.84
C ALA A 22 5.47 -6.03 -0.81
N LEU A 23 5.92 -4.96 -0.13
CA LEU A 23 5.20 -3.69 -0.07
C LEU A 23 5.19 -2.99 -1.44
N PHE A 24 6.36 -2.95 -2.09
CA PHE A 24 6.48 -2.36 -3.42
C PHE A 24 5.62 -3.09 -4.45
N HIS A 25 5.64 -4.42 -4.41
CA HIS A 25 4.82 -5.26 -5.27
C HIS A 25 3.32 -5.01 -5.00
N LEU A 26 2.90 -4.94 -3.74
CA LEU A 26 1.51 -4.64 -3.40
C LEU A 26 1.06 -3.29 -3.95
N VAL A 27 1.82 -2.21 -3.71
CA VAL A 27 1.48 -0.86 -4.17
C VAL A 27 1.45 -0.78 -5.70
N ALA A 28 2.39 -1.41 -6.39
CA ALA A 28 2.49 -1.39 -7.85
C ALA A 28 1.26 -2.02 -8.54
N PHE A 29 0.70 -3.08 -7.96
CA PHE A 29 -0.42 -3.83 -8.56
C PHE A 29 -1.80 -3.48 -7.98
N ARG A 30 -1.86 -2.86 -6.80
CA ARG A 30 -3.11 -2.64 -6.06
C ARG A 30 -3.39 -1.18 -5.74
N GLY A 31 -2.44 -0.28 -5.99
CA GLY A 31 -2.66 1.16 -5.99
C GLY A 31 -2.88 1.79 -4.62
N LEU A 32 -2.44 1.15 -3.53
CA LEU A 32 -2.53 1.75 -2.19
C LEU A 32 -1.69 3.04 -2.14
N ARG A 33 -2.22 4.06 -1.47
CA ARG A 33 -1.46 5.26 -1.12
C ARG A 33 -0.41 4.90 -0.08
N ARG A 34 0.69 5.64 -0.04
CA ARG A 34 1.80 5.37 0.90
C ARG A 34 1.34 5.26 2.35
N GLY A 35 0.45 6.14 2.80
CA GLY A 35 -0.09 6.13 4.17
C GLY A 35 -0.96 4.90 4.44
N GLU A 36 -1.79 4.51 3.49
CA GLU A 36 -2.58 3.27 3.54
C GLU A 36 -1.64 2.05 3.59
N ALA A 37 -0.66 1.96 2.70
CA ALA A 37 0.23 0.80 2.60
C ALA A 37 1.01 0.50 3.89
N VAL A 38 1.38 1.52 4.66
CA VAL A 38 2.08 1.37 5.95
C VAL A 38 1.15 1.37 7.16
N GLY A 39 -0.12 1.74 6.99
CA GLY A 39 -1.10 1.84 8.06
C GLY A 39 -1.88 0.55 8.34
N GLN A 40 -1.73 -0.51 7.55
CA GLN A 40 -2.59 -1.69 7.69
C GLN A 40 -2.24 -2.54 8.92
N ASP A 41 -3.29 -2.99 9.60
CA ASP A 41 -3.20 -3.97 10.67
C ASP A 41 -3.57 -5.39 10.17
N TRP A 42 -3.25 -6.40 10.97
CA TRP A 42 -3.53 -7.79 10.65
C TRP A 42 -5.02 -8.16 10.62
N SER A 43 -5.90 -7.38 11.27
CA SER A 43 -7.34 -7.66 11.28
C SER A 43 -8.02 -7.29 9.97
N ASN A 44 -7.39 -6.42 9.18
CA ASN A 44 -7.87 -5.93 7.88
C ASN A 44 -7.19 -6.62 6.68
N VAL A 45 -6.42 -7.69 6.92
CA VAL A 45 -5.71 -8.48 5.90
C VAL A 45 -6.12 -9.94 5.98
N ASP A 46 -6.65 -10.49 4.89
CA ASP A 46 -6.86 -11.93 4.73
C ASP A 46 -5.95 -12.46 3.63
N LEU A 47 -4.79 -12.97 4.03
CA LEU A 47 -3.81 -13.55 3.11
C LEU A 47 -4.30 -14.86 2.46
N LYS A 48 -5.26 -15.57 3.06
CA LYS A 48 -5.82 -16.80 2.47
C LYS A 48 -6.78 -16.45 1.35
N ALA A 49 -7.58 -15.41 1.54
CA ALA A 49 -8.52 -14.91 0.55
C ALA A 49 -7.90 -13.91 -0.44
N GLY A 50 -6.67 -13.44 -0.19
CA GLY A 50 -6.00 -12.43 -1.02
C GLY A 50 -6.59 -11.03 -0.86
N LEU A 51 -7.20 -10.75 0.28
CA LEU A 51 -7.96 -9.51 0.53
C LEU A 51 -7.20 -8.55 1.44
N ILE A 52 -7.32 -7.26 1.16
CA ILE A 52 -6.87 -6.18 2.03
C ILE A 52 -7.90 -5.05 2.04
N THR A 53 -8.25 -4.57 3.23
CA THR A 53 -9.17 -3.45 3.42
C THR A 53 -8.37 -2.26 3.95
N PRO A 54 -8.20 -1.17 3.18
CA PRO A 54 -7.49 0.02 3.66
C PRO A 54 -8.32 0.74 4.74
N ALA A 55 -8.16 0.31 6.00
CA ALA A 55 -8.99 0.79 7.10
C ALA A 55 -8.47 2.08 7.76
N LYS A 56 -7.18 2.38 7.57
CA LYS A 56 -6.51 3.59 8.09
C LYS A 56 -5.30 3.97 7.24
N GLU A 57 -4.87 5.22 7.37
CA GLU A 57 -3.63 5.72 6.80
C GLU A 57 -2.73 6.36 7.86
N ILE A 58 -1.41 6.22 7.72
CA ILE A 58 -0.44 7.01 8.47
C ILE A 58 -0.16 8.31 7.72
N VAL A 59 -0.42 9.44 8.37
CA VAL A 59 -0.16 10.79 7.87
C VAL A 59 1.00 11.39 8.67
N VAL A 60 1.83 12.20 8.02
CA VAL A 60 2.92 12.94 8.68
C VAL A 60 2.68 14.43 8.50
N ASP A 61 2.51 15.15 9.60
CA ASP A 61 2.41 16.62 9.64
C ASP A 61 3.56 17.18 10.47
N GLY A 62 4.39 18.04 9.88
CA GLY A 62 5.52 18.65 10.59
C GLY A 62 6.48 17.66 11.27
N TRP A 63 6.63 16.44 10.72
CA TRP A 63 7.38 15.28 11.28
C TRP A 63 6.65 14.46 12.36
N ASP A 64 5.42 14.81 12.70
CA ASP A 64 4.60 14.04 13.64
C ASP A 64 3.72 13.02 12.89
N PRO A 65 3.96 11.70 13.06
CA PRO A 65 3.11 10.67 12.46
C PRO A 65 1.85 10.44 13.29
N TYR A 66 0.68 10.47 12.64
CA TYR A 66 -0.60 10.14 13.28
C TYR A 66 -1.45 9.23 12.39
N GLU A 67 -2.33 8.43 13.01
CA GLU A 67 -3.31 7.62 12.30
C GLU A 67 -4.52 8.48 11.90
N ALA A 68 -4.98 8.31 10.67
CA ALA A 68 -6.19 8.94 10.17
C ALA A 68 -7.10 7.89 9.51
N ASP A 69 -8.40 8.10 9.64
CA ASP A 69 -9.39 7.33 8.89
C ASP A 69 -9.30 7.68 7.38
N PRO A 70 -9.62 6.74 6.48
CA PRO A 70 -9.65 6.99 5.05
C PRO A 70 -10.57 8.16 4.74
N LYS A 71 -10.10 9.09 3.91
CA LYS A 71 -10.80 10.35 3.61
C LYS A 71 -12.20 10.18 3.01
N THR A 72 -12.50 9.02 2.45
CA THR A 72 -13.78 8.70 1.80
C THR A 72 -14.11 7.21 1.94
N ASP A 73 -15.40 6.86 1.93
CA ASP A 73 -15.87 5.47 1.93
C ASP A 73 -15.27 4.64 0.77
N GLY A 74 -15.05 5.27 -0.39
CA GLY A 74 -14.41 4.64 -1.54
C GLY A 74 -12.93 4.30 -1.32
N SER A 75 -12.24 4.97 -0.38
CA SER A 75 -10.87 4.64 0.00
C SER A 75 -10.80 3.46 0.97
N ALA A 76 -11.92 3.08 1.61
CA ALA A 76 -12.01 1.97 2.57
C ALA A 76 -12.52 0.66 1.94
N SER A 77 -12.63 0.59 0.61
CA SER A 77 -13.14 -0.62 -0.06
C SER A 77 -12.11 -1.75 -0.05
N THR A 78 -12.57 -2.97 0.23
CA THR A 78 -11.73 -4.17 0.16
C THR A 78 -11.21 -4.41 -1.26
N ILE A 79 -9.91 -4.67 -1.37
CA ILE A 79 -9.20 -4.92 -2.63
C ILE A 79 -8.99 -6.45 -2.75
N ALA A 80 -9.47 -7.04 -3.86
CA ALA A 80 -9.49 -8.48 -4.15
C ALA A 80 -8.65 -8.86 -5.38
#